data_AF-A0A117KDX2-F1
#
_entry.id   AF-A0A117KDX2-F1
#
_cell.length_a   1.000
_cell.length_b   1.000
_cell.length_c   1.000
_cell.angle_alpha   90.00
_cell.angle_beta   90.00
_cell.angle_gamma   90.00
#
_symmetry.space_group_name_H-M   'P 1'
#
loop_
_entity.id
_entity.type
_entity.pdbx_description
1 polymer ?
#
loop_
_entity_poly.entity_id
_entity_poly.type
_entity_poly.pdbx_seq_one_letter_code
_entity_poly.pdbx_strand_id
1 'polypeptide(L)'
;MKKTILLLIMFLILSECIGQNKKEKKINDSTISHNFNASKTLYYDIENKTAFTTYKINNIGQFTIYYFAKNKTDLDYLKNFESINKIEAKYDELNDLRYFSQKQQKEINKLLQSRLKNKKEFILLGKFIDAKYLNIEDKNEYSIIFPFKLMLYKFEKGNTWKFIKSINIKGYNDEVKYSNLNYLVKEVNGNNQKK
;
A
#
# COMPACT_ATOMS: atom_id res chain seq x y z
N MET A 1 67.45 35.22 -17.55
CA MET A 1 66.05 35.30 -17.08
C MET A 1 65.26 34.12 -17.62
N LYS A 2 64.64 33.37 -16.72
CA LYS A 2 63.66 32.32 -16.98
C LYS A 2 62.52 32.82 -17.88
N LYS A 3 62.10 32.01 -18.85
CA LYS A 3 60.73 31.47 -18.95
C LYS A 3 60.59 30.53 -20.16
N THR A 4 60.69 29.25 -19.85
CA THR A 4 59.98 28.12 -20.48
C THR A 4 58.46 28.36 -20.49
N ILE A 5 57.75 27.82 -21.48
CA ILE A 5 56.37 27.28 -21.51
C ILE A 5 56.16 26.88 -22.99
N LEU A 6 56.58 25.70 -23.46
CA LEU A 6 55.88 24.41 -23.40
C LEU A 6 54.34 24.54 -23.52
N LEU A 7 53.85 24.55 -24.76
CA LEU A 7 52.42 24.35 -25.05
C LEU A 7 52.03 22.94 -24.58
N LEU A 8 51.32 22.89 -23.45
CA LEU A 8 50.76 21.68 -22.89
C LEU A 8 49.59 21.23 -23.76
N ILE A 9 49.70 20.00 -24.26
CA ILE A 9 48.66 19.23 -24.92
C ILE A 9 47.42 19.22 -24.00
N MET A 10 46.36 19.92 -24.39
CA MET A 10 45.03 19.77 -23.82
C MET A 10 44.45 18.45 -24.33
N PHE A 11 44.74 17.38 -23.61
CA PHE A 11 43.94 16.17 -23.59
C PHE A 11 43.40 16.02 -22.17
N LEU A 12 42.19 15.46 -22.06
CA LEU A 12 41.49 15.07 -20.82
C LEU A 12 40.69 16.24 -20.19
N ILE A 13 39.37 16.21 -20.02
CA ILE A 13 38.34 15.18 -20.17
C ILE A 13 37.05 15.98 -20.40
N LEU A 14 36.33 15.71 -21.49
CA LEU A 14 34.90 16.00 -21.52
C LEU A 14 34.32 15.16 -20.38
N SER A 15 34.05 15.78 -19.24
CA SER A 15 33.10 15.22 -18.28
C SER A 15 31.74 15.28 -18.97
N GLU A 16 31.53 14.36 -19.91
CA GLU A 16 30.22 13.79 -20.12
C GLU A 16 29.77 13.39 -18.72
N CYS A 17 28.89 14.22 -18.19
CA CYS A 17 28.03 13.85 -17.10
C CYS A 17 27.34 12.58 -17.62
N ILE A 18 27.91 11.43 -17.28
CA ILE A 18 27.21 10.16 -17.26
C ILE A 18 26.21 10.36 -16.14
N GLY A 19 25.17 11.15 -16.43
CA GLY A 19 23.88 11.03 -15.83
C GLY A 19 23.55 9.59 -16.10
N GLN A 20 23.82 8.75 -15.11
CA GLN A 20 23.27 7.42 -15.05
C GLN A 20 21.77 7.65 -15.14
N ASN A 21 21.25 7.56 -16.37
CA ASN A 21 19.89 7.19 -16.64
C ASN A 21 19.75 5.85 -15.92
N LYS A 22 19.48 5.88 -14.61
CA LYS A 22 18.87 4.80 -13.89
C LYS A 22 17.61 4.56 -14.69
N LYS A 23 17.68 3.60 -15.63
CA LYS A 23 16.51 3.08 -16.30
C LYS A 23 15.56 2.75 -15.17
N GLU A 24 14.53 3.58 -15.00
CA GLU A 24 13.48 3.31 -14.02
C GLU A 24 13.05 1.88 -14.32
N LYS A 25 13.34 0.96 -13.40
CA LYS A 25 12.98 -0.44 -13.58
C LYS A 25 11.47 -0.48 -13.47
N LYS A 26 10.80 -0.34 -14.61
CA LYS A 26 9.34 -0.33 -14.70
C LYS A 26 8.84 -1.66 -14.17
N ILE A 27 8.30 -1.66 -12.95
CA ILE A 27 7.72 -2.85 -12.34
C ILE A 27 6.46 -3.19 -13.14
N ASN A 28 6.38 -4.45 -13.59
CA ASN A 28 5.24 -4.92 -14.38
C ASN A 28 4.14 -5.51 -13.47
N ASP A 29 2.93 -5.58 -13.99
CA ASP A 29 1.76 -6.06 -13.24
C ASP A 29 1.92 -7.50 -12.72
N SER A 30 2.62 -8.37 -13.46
CA SER A 30 2.89 -9.73 -13.00
C SER A 30 3.73 -9.77 -11.72
N THR A 31 4.72 -8.89 -11.60
CA THR A 31 5.55 -8.78 -10.39
C THR A 31 4.72 -8.27 -9.21
N ILE A 32 3.85 -7.29 -9.44
CA ILE A 32 2.98 -6.73 -8.41
C ILE A 32 1.98 -7.79 -7.93
N SER A 33 1.27 -8.44 -8.86
CA SER A 33 0.28 -9.48 -8.57
C SER A 33 0.85 -10.67 -7.80
N HIS A 34 2.09 -11.08 -8.11
CA HIS A 34 2.76 -12.15 -7.37
C HIS A 34 3.00 -11.77 -5.90
N ASN A 35 3.39 -10.52 -5.65
CA ASN A 35 3.77 -10.08 -4.30
C ASN A 35 2.58 -9.89 -3.36
N PHE A 36 1.36 -9.65 -3.87
CA PHE A 36 0.15 -9.57 -3.04
C PHE A 36 -0.15 -10.85 -2.22
N ASN A 37 0.48 -11.99 -2.53
CA ASN A 37 0.24 -13.24 -1.83
C ASN A 37 1.10 -13.45 -0.57
N ALA A 38 1.94 -12.49 -0.20
CA ALA A 38 2.72 -12.58 1.04
C ALA A 38 1.79 -12.54 2.26
N SER A 39 1.73 -13.62 3.03
CA SER A 39 0.99 -13.64 4.31
C SER A 39 1.67 -12.71 5.31
N LYS A 40 0.89 -11.82 5.93
CA LYS A 40 1.38 -10.74 6.78
C LYS A 40 0.41 -10.49 7.94
N THR A 41 0.84 -9.66 8.88
CA THR A 41 0.03 -9.19 10.01
C THR A 41 -1.25 -8.54 9.50
N LEU A 42 -2.38 -8.96 10.06
CA LEU A 42 -3.69 -8.34 9.86
C LEU A 42 -3.93 -7.27 10.92
N TYR A 43 -4.48 -6.16 10.46
CA TYR A 43 -4.84 -4.98 11.21
C TYR A 43 -6.35 -4.77 11.09
N TYR A 44 -6.91 -4.09 12.09
CA TYR A 44 -8.30 -3.68 12.09
C TYR A 44 -8.36 -2.17 11.97
N ASP A 45 -9.05 -1.69 10.94
CA ASP A 45 -9.32 -0.28 10.71
C ASP A 45 -10.56 0.12 11.52
N ILE A 46 -10.35 0.96 12.53
CA ILE A 46 -11.38 1.38 13.48
C ILE A 46 -12.46 2.22 12.78
N GLU A 47 -12.09 3.06 11.83
CA GLU A 47 -13.02 3.98 11.18
C GLU A 47 -13.86 3.24 10.14
N ASN A 48 -13.18 2.46 9.28
CA ASN A 48 -13.81 1.76 8.19
C ASN A 48 -14.40 0.39 8.61
N LYS A 49 -14.19 -0.01 9.87
CA LYS A 49 -14.64 -1.29 10.43
C LYS A 49 -14.30 -2.47 9.53
N THR A 50 -13.04 -2.51 9.07
CA THR A 50 -12.57 -3.50 8.10
C THR A 50 -11.22 -4.08 8.50
N ALA A 51 -10.94 -5.29 8.04
CA ALA A 51 -9.62 -5.88 8.19
C ALA A 51 -8.74 -5.55 6.99
N PHE A 52 -7.47 -5.29 7.24
CA PHE A 52 -6.49 -5.08 6.19
C PHE A 52 -5.13 -5.64 6.56
N THR A 53 -4.26 -5.78 5.57
CA THR A 53 -2.83 -5.94 5.79
C THR A 53 -2.08 -4.92 4.95
N THR A 54 -0.97 -4.41 5.46
CA THR A 54 -0.08 -3.53 4.71
C THR A 54 1.36 -3.93 4.96
N TYR A 55 2.19 -3.83 3.94
CA TYR A 55 3.61 -4.15 4.01
C TYR A 55 4.36 -3.49 2.87
N LYS A 56 5.67 -3.38 3.05
CA LYS A 56 6.59 -2.85 2.07
C LYS A 56 7.55 -3.96 1.61
N ILE A 57 7.96 -3.91 0.36
CA ILE A 57 9.10 -4.66 -0.16
C ILE A 57 10.09 -3.64 -0.72
N ASN A 58 11.32 -3.67 -0.21
CA ASN A 58 12.39 -2.75 -0.59
C ASN A 58 12.56 -2.74 -2.12
N ASN A 59 12.67 -1.56 -2.70
CA ASN A 59 12.82 -1.32 -4.15
C ASN A 59 11.65 -1.81 -5.02
N ILE A 60 10.55 -2.29 -4.43
CA ILE A 60 9.32 -2.65 -5.16
C ILE A 60 8.20 -1.68 -4.83
N GLY A 61 7.85 -1.55 -3.56
CA GLY A 61 6.82 -0.61 -3.13
C GLY A 61 6.02 -1.08 -1.93
N GLN A 62 4.93 -0.37 -1.68
CA GLN A 62 3.98 -0.64 -0.63
C GLN A 62 2.77 -1.39 -1.20
N PHE A 63 2.36 -2.41 -0.48
CA PHE A 63 1.20 -3.24 -0.76
C PHE A 63 0.23 -3.12 0.40
N THR A 64 -1.04 -2.91 0.10
CA THR A 64 -2.13 -2.96 1.09
C THR A 64 -3.25 -3.83 0.55
N ILE A 65 -3.78 -4.72 1.37
CA ILE A 65 -4.90 -5.61 1.01
C ILE A 65 -6.02 -5.41 2.02
N TYR A 66 -7.20 -5.05 1.54
CA TYR A 66 -8.41 -4.93 2.33
C TYR A 66 -9.30 -6.16 2.16
N TYR A 67 -9.96 -6.58 3.24
CA TYR A 67 -10.83 -7.75 3.31
C TYR A 67 -12.27 -7.32 3.56
N PHE A 68 -13.09 -7.37 2.52
CA PHE A 68 -14.49 -6.97 2.59
C PHE A 68 -15.39 -8.18 2.74
N ALA A 69 -16.08 -8.28 3.87
CA ALA A 69 -17.08 -9.33 4.10
C ALA A 69 -18.21 -9.25 3.06
N LYS A 70 -18.57 -10.39 2.46
CA LYS A 70 -19.73 -10.52 1.57
C LYS A 70 -20.98 -10.93 2.33
N ASN A 71 -20.82 -11.81 3.31
CA ASN A 71 -21.94 -12.32 4.09
C ASN A 71 -22.24 -11.40 5.29
N LYS A 72 -23.49 -11.43 5.74
CA LYS A 72 -23.98 -10.60 6.84
C LYS A 72 -23.25 -10.91 8.15
N THR A 73 -22.97 -12.18 8.43
CA THR A 73 -22.34 -12.60 9.68
C THR A 73 -20.94 -12.01 9.87
N ASP A 74 -20.10 -12.05 8.84
CA ASP A 74 -18.75 -11.47 8.87
C ASP A 74 -18.78 -9.95 8.88
N LEU A 75 -19.75 -9.35 8.18
CA LEU A 75 -19.95 -7.91 8.17
C LEU A 75 -20.36 -7.40 9.57
N ASP A 76 -21.31 -8.08 10.22
CA ASP A 76 -21.76 -7.73 11.57
C ASP A 76 -20.66 -7.97 12.61
N TYR A 77 -19.87 -9.03 12.45
CA TYR A 77 -18.69 -9.28 13.29
C TYR A 77 -17.66 -8.17 13.16
N LEU A 78 -17.27 -7.78 11.94
CA LEU A 78 -16.30 -6.71 11.72
C LEU A 78 -16.82 -5.37 12.22
N LYS A 79 -18.10 -5.03 12.01
CA LYS A 79 -18.70 -3.80 12.55
C LYS A 79 -18.64 -3.69 14.07
N ASN A 80 -18.80 -4.83 14.76
CA ASN A 80 -18.85 -4.90 16.21
C ASN A 80 -17.58 -5.51 16.82
N PHE A 81 -16.47 -5.53 16.06
CA PHE A 81 -15.27 -6.28 16.40
C PHE A 81 -14.70 -5.92 17.78
N GLU A 82 -14.60 -4.63 18.09
CA GLU A 82 -14.09 -4.11 19.36
C GLU A 82 -14.94 -4.59 20.54
N SER A 83 -16.26 -4.48 20.42
CA SER A 83 -17.21 -4.88 21.47
C SER A 83 -17.23 -6.40 21.67
N ILE A 84 -17.33 -7.17 20.59
CA ILE A 84 -17.39 -8.64 20.64
C ILE A 84 -16.13 -9.22 21.29
N ASN A 85 -14.95 -8.70 20.93
CA ASN A 85 -13.67 -9.21 21.41
C ASN A 85 -13.17 -8.46 22.66
N LYS A 86 -13.93 -7.49 23.18
CA LYS A 86 -13.56 -6.66 24.35
C LYS A 86 -12.19 -5.97 24.19
N ILE A 87 -11.94 -5.45 22.99
CA ILE A 87 -10.71 -4.72 22.66
C ILE A 87 -11.04 -3.24 22.57
N GLU A 88 -10.45 -2.46 23.47
CA GLU A 88 -10.63 -1.01 23.51
C GLU A 88 -9.48 -0.29 22.82
N ALA A 89 -9.78 0.53 21.82
CA ALA A 89 -8.80 1.41 21.21
C ALA A 89 -8.41 2.53 22.19
N LYS A 90 -7.13 2.87 22.22
CA LYS A 90 -6.65 4.07 22.89
C LYS A 90 -6.95 5.29 22.02
N TYR A 91 -7.14 6.44 22.66
CA TYR A 91 -7.33 7.71 21.98
C TYR A 91 -6.14 8.63 22.28
N ASP A 92 -5.55 9.18 21.23
CA ASP A 92 -4.53 10.21 21.28
C ASP A 92 -5.20 11.56 20.98
N GLU A 93 -5.38 12.36 22.02
CA GLU A 93 -6.06 13.67 21.93
C GLU A 93 -5.28 14.68 21.08
N LEU A 94 -3.95 14.58 21.05
CA LEU A 94 -3.10 15.54 20.33
C LEU A 94 -3.23 15.39 18.82
N ASN A 95 -3.41 14.15 18.36
CA ASN A 95 -3.47 13.80 16.95
C ASN A 95 -4.89 13.44 16.48
N ASP A 96 -5.89 13.52 17.36
CA ASP A 96 -7.27 13.07 17.13
C ASP A 96 -7.31 11.64 16.54
N LEU A 97 -6.50 10.74 17.10
CA LEU A 97 -6.25 9.41 16.53
C LEU A 97 -6.62 8.30 17.49
N ARG A 98 -7.36 7.31 17.00
CA ARG A 98 -7.57 6.06 17.72
C ARG A 98 -6.57 5.00 17.28
N TYR A 99 -5.95 4.31 18.24
CA TYR A 99 -4.93 3.30 17.95
C TYR A 99 -4.97 2.13 18.93
N PHE A 100 -4.41 1.00 18.50
CA PHE A 100 -4.22 -0.17 19.36
C PHE A 100 -2.77 -0.27 19.83
N SER A 101 -2.57 -0.63 21.09
CA SER A 101 -1.23 -0.96 21.59
C SER A 101 -0.65 -2.17 20.85
N GLN A 102 0.67 -2.34 20.90
CA GLN A 102 1.32 -3.50 20.27
C GLN A 102 0.79 -4.85 20.79
N LYS A 103 0.44 -4.93 22.08
CA LYS A 103 -0.16 -6.14 22.67
C LYS A 103 -1.52 -6.45 22.04
N GLN A 104 -2.39 -5.43 21.96
CA GLN A 104 -3.70 -5.55 21.31
C GLN A 104 -3.56 -5.89 19.83
N GLN A 105 -2.61 -5.27 19.12
CA GLN A 105 -2.37 -5.56 17.71
C GLN A 105 -2.01 -7.04 17.46
N LYS A 106 -1.25 -7.67 18.36
CA LYS A 106 -0.97 -9.12 18.27
C LYS A 106 -2.22 -9.96 18.47
N GLU A 107 -3.11 -9.57 19.36
CA GLU A 107 -4.40 -10.23 19.63
C GLU A 107 -5.36 -10.07 18.44
N ILE A 108 -5.52 -8.84 17.94
CA ILE A 108 -6.31 -8.51 16.75
C ILE A 108 -5.87 -9.37 15.57
N ASN A 109 -4.55 -9.43 15.31
CA ASN A 109 -4.03 -10.26 14.23
C ASN A 109 -4.46 -11.73 14.37
N LYS A 110 -4.39 -12.33 15.56
CA LYS A 110 -4.83 -13.72 15.78
C LYS A 110 -6.33 -13.91 15.53
N LEU A 111 -7.15 -12.99 16.02
CA LEU A 111 -8.62 -13.03 15.85
C LEU A 111 -9.01 -12.88 14.37
N LEU A 112 -8.39 -11.94 13.66
CA LEU A 112 -8.64 -11.76 12.23
C LEU A 112 -8.10 -12.95 11.42
N GLN A 113 -6.93 -13.49 11.75
CA GLN A 113 -6.41 -14.69 11.07
C GLN A 113 -7.35 -15.89 11.22
N SER A 114 -8.00 -16.07 12.38
CA SER A 114 -8.96 -17.16 12.57
C SER A 114 -10.25 -16.94 11.78
N ARG A 115 -10.75 -15.71 11.72
CA ARG A 115 -11.96 -15.34 10.99
C ARG A 115 -11.80 -15.38 9.47
N LEU A 116 -10.68 -14.86 8.97
CA LEU A 116 -10.43 -14.67 7.53
C LEU A 116 -9.87 -15.92 6.83
N LYS A 117 -9.85 -17.09 7.49
CA LYS A 117 -9.36 -18.35 6.89
C LYS A 117 -10.07 -18.70 5.58
N ASN A 118 -11.39 -18.47 5.52
CA ASN A 118 -12.17 -18.70 4.30
C ASN A 118 -12.21 -17.44 3.42
N LYS A 119 -11.15 -17.24 2.62
CA LYS A 119 -11.05 -16.09 1.70
C LYS A 119 -12.22 -15.96 0.72
N LYS A 120 -13.00 -17.03 0.46
CA LYS A 120 -14.13 -16.99 -0.49
C LYS A 120 -15.26 -16.07 0.00
N GLU A 121 -15.40 -15.91 1.31
CA GLU A 121 -16.39 -15.03 1.94
C GLU A 121 -16.03 -13.55 1.85
N PHE A 122 -14.85 -13.23 1.33
CA PHE A 122 -14.33 -11.87 1.24
C PHE A 122 -14.14 -11.43 -0.22
N ILE A 123 -14.36 -10.15 -0.48
CA ILE A 123 -13.80 -9.46 -1.64
C ILE A 123 -12.46 -8.90 -1.17
N LEU A 124 -11.36 -9.25 -1.85
CA LEU A 124 -10.05 -8.71 -1.48
C LEU A 124 -9.64 -7.66 -2.51
N LEU A 125 -9.29 -6.47 -2.01
CA LEU A 125 -8.83 -5.35 -2.83
C LEU A 125 -7.40 -4.99 -2.47
N GLY A 126 -6.55 -4.92 -3.48
CA GLY A 126 -5.15 -4.58 -3.38
C GLY A 126 -4.91 -3.14 -3.79
N LYS A 127 -4.14 -2.41 -2.99
CA LYS A 127 -3.50 -1.15 -3.35
C LYS A 127 -2.01 -1.40 -3.52
N PHE A 128 -1.43 -0.81 -4.54
CA PHE A 128 0.01 -0.77 -4.73
C PHE A 128 0.48 0.66 -4.99
N ILE A 129 1.56 1.05 -4.31
CA ILE A 129 2.29 2.30 -4.51
C ILE A 129 3.75 1.93 -4.77
N ASP A 130 4.28 2.36 -5.90
CA ASP A 130 5.65 2.07 -6.32
C ASP A 130 6.67 2.66 -5.34
N ALA A 131 7.76 1.93 -5.08
CA ALA A 131 8.84 2.36 -4.19
C ALA A 131 9.41 3.73 -4.55
N LYS A 132 9.36 4.15 -5.82
CA LYS A 132 9.85 5.47 -6.23
C LYS A 132 9.05 6.64 -5.63
N TYR A 133 7.86 6.38 -5.11
CA TYR A 133 7.03 7.37 -4.41
C TYR A 133 7.18 7.29 -2.89
N LEU A 134 8.02 6.41 -2.36
CA LEU A 134 8.23 6.24 -0.92
C LEU A 134 9.53 6.92 -0.51
N ASN A 135 9.45 7.87 0.43
CA ASN A 135 10.62 8.36 1.15
C ASN A 135 10.83 7.46 2.37
N ILE A 136 11.87 6.64 2.34
CA ILE A 136 12.17 5.70 3.42
C ILE A 136 13.11 6.37 4.40
N GLU A 137 12.61 6.66 5.59
CA GLU A 137 13.41 7.23 6.68
C GLU A 137 14.15 6.11 7.42
N ASP A 138 13.45 5.01 7.75
CA ASP A 138 14.06 3.78 8.24
C ASP A 138 13.23 2.51 7.91
N LYS A 139 13.50 1.40 8.60
CA LYS A 139 12.79 0.13 8.39
C LYS A 139 11.27 0.23 8.65
N ASN A 140 10.86 1.06 9.60
CA ASN A 140 9.49 1.18 10.08
C ASN A 140 8.84 2.48 9.59
N GLU A 141 9.61 3.54 9.42
CA GLU A 141 9.14 4.88 9.10
C GLU A 141 9.37 5.22 7.62
N TYR A 142 8.33 5.78 7.03
CA TYR A 142 8.34 6.23 5.64
C TYR A 142 7.21 7.22 5.42
N SER A 143 7.38 8.06 4.42
CA SER A 143 6.34 8.94 3.90
C SER A 143 6.10 8.67 2.42
N ILE A 144 4.90 9.00 1.94
CA ILE A 144 4.56 8.95 0.52
C ILE A 144 4.72 10.35 -0.06
N ILE A 145 5.49 10.46 -1.14
CA ILE A 145 5.76 11.74 -1.80
C ILE A 145 4.69 12.00 -2.85
N PHE A 146 4.04 13.16 -2.80
CA PHE A 146 3.16 13.63 -3.86
C PHE A 146 3.92 14.25 -5.03
N PRO A 147 3.43 14.15 -6.28
CA PRO A 147 2.32 13.31 -6.69
C PRO A 147 2.74 11.83 -6.79
N PHE A 148 1.78 10.92 -6.56
CA PHE A 148 2.03 9.49 -6.71
C PHE A 148 0.95 8.78 -7.52
N LYS A 149 1.29 7.59 -8.03
CA LYS A 149 0.36 6.74 -8.77
C LYS A 149 -0.12 5.59 -7.88
N LEU A 150 -1.40 5.59 -7.55
CA LEU A 150 -2.08 4.50 -6.84
C LEU A 150 -2.58 3.47 -7.85
N MET A 151 -2.15 2.21 -7.72
CA MET A 151 -2.64 1.12 -8.55
C MET A 151 -3.61 0.23 -7.76
N LEU A 152 -4.76 -0.09 -8.35
CA LEU A 152 -5.81 -0.89 -7.72
C LEU A 152 -5.91 -2.26 -8.37
N TYR A 153 -6.04 -3.28 -7.53
CA TYR A 153 -6.15 -4.68 -7.93
C TYR A 153 -7.33 -5.36 -7.21
N LYS A 154 -7.95 -6.35 -7.86
CA LYS A 154 -8.98 -7.21 -7.29
C LYS A 154 -8.48 -8.64 -7.26
N PHE A 155 -8.71 -9.33 -6.16
CA PHE A 155 -8.49 -10.77 -6.11
C PHE A 155 -9.65 -11.50 -6.80
N GLU A 156 -9.34 -12.32 -7.79
CA GLU A 156 -10.31 -13.17 -8.50
C GLU A 156 -10.16 -14.64 -8.08
N LYS A 157 -11.14 -15.48 -8.47
CA LYS A 157 -11.07 -16.93 -8.23
C LYS A 157 -9.81 -17.50 -8.89
N GLY A 158 -9.12 -18.42 -8.20
CA GLY A 158 -7.88 -19.04 -8.70
C GLY A 158 -6.58 -18.44 -8.18
N ASN A 159 -6.62 -17.65 -7.10
CA ASN A 159 -5.45 -17.00 -6.48
C ASN A 159 -4.77 -15.94 -7.35
N THR A 160 -5.51 -15.33 -8.27
CA THR A 160 -4.98 -14.34 -9.22
C THR A 160 -5.43 -12.93 -8.85
N TRP A 161 -4.49 -12.00 -8.83
CA TRP A 161 -4.76 -10.57 -8.71
C TRP A 161 -4.88 -9.94 -10.09
N LYS A 162 -6.01 -9.28 -10.34
CA LYS A 162 -6.30 -8.59 -11.59
C LYS A 162 -6.22 -7.09 -11.38
N PHE A 163 -5.45 -6.42 -12.24
CA PHE A 163 -5.40 -4.96 -12.29
C PHE A 163 -6.78 -4.39 -12.65
N ILE A 164 -7.20 -3.36 -11.91
CA ILE A 164 -8.45 -2.64 -12.16
C ILE A 164 -8.14 -1.34 -12.89
N LYS A 165 -7.33 -0.47 -12.27
CA LYS A 165 -6.99 0.85 -12.78
C LYS A 165 -5.85 1.49 -11.99
N SER A 166 -5.34 2.58 -12.53
CA SER A 166 -4.43 3.46 -11.81
C SER A 166 -5.01 4.86 -11.66
N ILE A 167 -4.79 5.47 -10.50
CA ILE A 167 -5.25 6.81 -10.15
C ILE A 167 -4.01 7.66 -9.88
N ASN A 168 -3.96 8.86 -10.48
CA ASN A 168 -2.92 9.84 -10.14
C ASN A 168 -3.40 10.65 -8.94
N ILE A 169 -2.64 10.61 -7.85
CA ILE A 169 -2.93 11.32 -6.61
C ILE A 169 -2.04 12.56 -6.57
N LYS A 170 -2.64 13.75 -6.69
CA LYS A 170 -1.89 15.00 -6.77
C LYS A 170 -1.53 15.58 -5.41
N GLY A 171 -2.29 15.23 -4.37
CA GLY A 171 -2.12 15.74 -3.01
C GLY A 171 -3.08 15.08 -2.03
N TYR A 172 -3.06 15.57 -0.79
CA TYR A 172 -3.81 15.01 0.34
C TYR A 172 -5.31 14.82 0.07
N ASN A 173 -5.98 15.83 -0.50
CA ASN A 173 -7.43 15.73 -0.78
C ASN A 173 -7.77 14.60 -1.77
N ASP A 174 -6.92 14.37 -2.77
CA ASP A 174 -7.07 13.25 -3.69
C ASP A 174 -6.83 11.93 -2.94
N GLU A 175 -5.81 11.86 -2.09
CA GLU A 175 -5.52 10.67 -1.30
C GLU A 175 -6.71 10.29 -0.41
N VAL A 176 -7.23 11.23 0.38
CA VAL A 176 -8.40 11.01 1.25
C VAL A 176 -9.59 10.49 0.43
N LYS A 177 -9.86 11.11 -0.73
CA LYS A 177 -10.98 10.73 -1.60
C LYS A 177 -10.81 9.32 -2.19
N TYR A 178 -9.64 9.02 -2.76
CA TYR A 178 -9.43 7.79 -3.52
C TYR A 178 -8.96 6.60 -2.66
N SER A 179 -8.42 6.87 -1.47
CA SER A 179 -8.14 5.85 -0.48
C SER A 179 -9.36 5.47 0.35
N ASN A 180 -10.43 6.28 0.31
CA ASN A 180 -11.69 6.00 0.99
C ASN A 180 -12.26 4.64 0.58
N LEU A 181 -12.59 3.83 1.58
CA LEU A 181 -13.08 2.48 1.40
C LEU A 181 -14.35 2.39 0.53
N ASN A 182 -15.29 3.33 0.72
CA ASN A 182 -16.54 3.39 -0.05
C ASN A 182 -16.29 3.66 -1.53
N TYR A 183 -15.28 4.49 -1.84
CA TYR A 183 -14.87 4.72 -3.21
C TYR A 183 -14.35 3.41 -3.83
N LEU A 184 -13.45 2.71 -3.14
CA LEU A 184 -12.86 1.45 -3.62
C LEU A 184 -13.92 0.38 -3.88
N VAL A 185 -14.90 0.23 -2.99
CA VAL A 185 -16.00 -0.73 -3.15
C VAL A 185 -16.88 -0.37 -4.35
N LYS A 186 -17.22 0.90 -4.54
CA LYS A 186 -18.01 1.37 -5.69
C LYS A 186 -17.30 1.05 -7.01
N GLU A 187 -16.01 1.32 -7.11
CA GLU A 187 -15.22 1.04 -8.32
C GLU A 187 -15.16 -0.45 -8.67
N VAL A 188 -15.17 -1.30 -7.65
CA VAL A 188 -15.12 -2.75 -7.82
C VAL A 188 -16.45 -3.35 -8.21
N ASN A 189 -17.55 -2.75 -7.75
CA ASN A 189 -18.91 -3.22 -8.01
C ASN A 189 -19.54 -2.60 -9.27
N GLY A 190 -19.17 -1.36 -9.62
CA GLY A 190 -19.66 -0.68 -10.83
C GLY A 190 -19.22 -1.38 -12.13
N ASN A 191 -18.14 -2.14 -12.10
CA ASN A 191 -17.68 -2.96 -13.24
C ASN A 191 -18.47 -4.27 -13.43
N ASN A 192 -19.33 -4.67 -12.48
CA ASN A 192 -20.16 -5.87 -12.58
C ASN A 192 -21.54 -5.62 -13.22
N GLN A 193 -21.90 -4.36 -13.54
CA GLN A 193 -23.19 -4.01 -14.16
C GLN A 193 -23.10 -3.72 -15.68
N LYS A 194 -21.96 -4.03 -16.31
CA LYS A 194 -21.78 -3.95 -17.77
C LYS A 194 -21.41 -5.31 -18.38
N LYS A 195 -22.23 -6.33 -18.12
CA LYS A 195 -22.24 -7.58 -18.88
C LYS A 195 -23.67 -8.06 -19.03
#